data_AF-A0A1H8CFZ8-F1
#
_entry.id   AF-A0A1H8CFZ8-F1
#
_cell.length_a   1.000
_cell.length_b   1.000
_cell.length_c   1.000
_cell.angle_alpha   90.00
_cell.angle_beta   90.00
_cell.angle_gamma   90.00
#
_symmetry.space_group_name_H-M   'P 1'
#
loop_
_entity.id
_entity.type
_entity.pdbx_description
1 polymer ?
#
loop_
_entity_poly.entity_id
_entity_poly.type
_entity_poly.pdbx_seq_one_letter_code
_entity_poly.pdbx_strand_id
1 'polypeptide(L)'
;MSDVLKHRLWALAHFHGAALGLLNLVYVRWENPRALGEAARRRASHSLLLGSTALPLGFLLGGIAHPEGDPSLGIFLAPLGALLVLYTVAAQTYAAWRGPA
;
A
#
# COMPACT_ATOMS: atom_id res chain seq x y z
N MET A 1 -9.29 4.05 27.65
CA MET A 1 -8.56 3.01 26.88
C MET A 1 -8.69 3.22 25.36
N SER A 2 -9.88 3.57 24.84
CA SER A 2 -10.13 3.86 23.41
C SER A 2 -9.18 4.89 22.78
N ASP A 3 -8.76 5.90 23.55
CA ASP A 3 -7.90 6.97 23.08
C ASP A 3 -6.47 6.55 22.67
N VAL A 4 -5.95 5.46 23.23
CA VAL A 4 -4.61 4.97 22.88
C VAL A 4 -4.62 4.24 21.54
N LEU A 5 -5.64 3.38 21.31
CA LEU A 5 -5.77 2.63 20.07
C LEU A 5 -5.98 3.56 18.88
N LYS A 6 -6.94 4.51 18.97
CA LYS A 6 -7.19 5.48 17.89
C LYS A 6 -5.93 6.28 17.53
N HIS A 7 -5.18 6.74 18.53
CA HIS A 7 -3.97 7.53 18.31
C HIS A 7 -2.90 6.70 17.61
N ARG A 8 -2.71 5.44 18.03
CA ARG A 8 -1.79 4.50 17.38
C ARG A 8 -2.21 4.21 15.93
N LEU A 9 -3.50 3.97 15.67
CA LEU A 9 -3.99 3.70 14.33
C LEU A 9 -3.81 4.90 13.39
N TRP A 10 -4.06 6.12 13.86
CA TRP A 10 -3.84 7.33 13.07
C TRP A 10 -2.36 7.64 12.84
N ALA A 11 -1.50 7.39 13.83
CA ALA A 11 -0.05 7.45 13.63
C ALA A 11 0.41 6.45 12.57
N LEU A 12 -0.15 5.23 12.58
CA LEU A 12 0.15 4.19 11.60
C LEU A 12 -0.36 4.54 10.20
N ALA A 13 -1.54 5.18 10.10
CA ALA A 13 -2.08 5.72 8.86
C ALA A 13 -1.16 6.81 8.28
N HIS A 14 -0.72 7.77 9.10
CA HIS A 14 0.18 8.83 8.65
C HIS A 14 1.55 8.28 8.22
N PHE A 15 2.15 7.39 9.02
CA PHE A 15 3.43 6.76 8.69
C PHE A 15 3.38 6.04 7.34
N HIS A 16 2.38 5.17 7.13
CA HIS A 16 2.28 4.45 5.87
C HIS A 16 1.88 5.37 4.70
N GLY A 17 1.08 6.40 4.94
CA GLY A 17 0.77 7.39 3.91
C GLY A 17 2.04 8.09 3.40
N ALA A 18 2.91 8.53 4.30
CA ALA A 18 4.19 9.14 3.94
C ALA A 18 5.14 8.14 3.26
N ALA A 19 5.31 6.94 3.83
CA ALA A 19 6.20 5.92 3.31
C ALA A 19 5.77 5.43 1.91
N LEU A 20 4.47 5.20 1.69
CA LEU A 20 3.94 4.75 0.41
C LEU A 20 3.92 5.88 -0.62
N GLY A 21 3.73 7.14 -0.19
CA GLY A 21 3.96 8.31 -1.05
C GLY A 21 5.39 8.34 -1.61
N LEU A 22 6.39 8.13 -0.74
CA LEU A 22 7.78 8.02 -1.16
C LEU A 22 8.02 6.81 -2.08
N LEU A 23 7.41 5.66 -1.78
CA LEU A 23 7.49 4.47 -2.63
C LEU A 23 6.96 4.74 -4.05
N ASN A 24 5.88 5.51 -4.22
CA ASN A 24 5.37 5.88 -5.54
C ASN A 24 6.40 6.71 -6.33
N LEU A 25 7.08 7.66 -5.68
CA LEU A 25 8.13 8.46 -6.31
C LEU A 25 9.31 7.59 -6.75
N VAL A 26 9.74 6.67 -5.87
CA VAL A 26 10.79 5.69 -6.20
C VAL A 26 10.35 4.78 -7.35
N TYR A 27 9.09 4.32 -7.33
CA TYR A 27 8.53 3.44 -8.35
C TYR A 27 8.58 4.05 -9.75
N VAL A 28 8.28 5.34 -9.91
CA VAL A 28 8.38 6.04 -11.22
C VAL A 28 9.79 5.94 -11.82
N ARG A 29 10.84 5.98 -10.98
CA ARG A 29 12.22 5.83 -11.43
C ARG A 29 12.64 4.37 -11.63
N TRP A 30 12.09 3.48 -10.82
CA TRP A 30 12.42 2.06 -10.78
C TRP A 30 11.70 1.23 -11.85
N GLU A 31 10.51 1.67 -12.27
CA GLU A 31 9.78 0.99 -13.34
C GLU A 31 10.62 0.94 -14.61
N ASN A 32 10.74 -0.25 -15.19
CA ASN A 32 11.56 -0.50 -16.36
C ASN A 32 10.65 -0.93 -17.52
N PRO A 33 10.40 -0.03 -18.50
CA PRO A 33 9.53 -0.32 -19.64
C PRO A 33 10.01 -1.49 -20.52
N ARG A 34 11.29 -1.87 -20.44
CA ARG A 34 11.84 -3.02 -21.18
C ARG A 34 11.66 -4.35 -20.45
N ALA A 35 11.39 -4.32 -19.15
CA ALA A 35 11.25 -5.51 -18.31
C ALA A 35 9.77 -5.96 -18.17
N LEU A 36 8.83 -5.01 -18.15
CA LEU A 36 7.40 -5.28 -18.13
C LEU A 36 6.74 -4.72 -19.39
N GLY A 37 5.97 -5.56 -20.09
CA GLY A 37 5.09 -5.08 -21.17
C GLY A 37 4.05 -4.08 -20.67
N GLU A 38 3.55 -3.23 -21.56
CA GLU A 38 2.72 -2.06 -21.22
C GLU A 38 1.50 -2.41 -20.36
N ALA A 39 0.79 -3.49 -20.70
CA ALA A 39 -0.37 -3.94 -19.92
C ALA A 39 0.00 -4.34 -18.48
N ALA A 40 1.15 -5.01 -18.28
CA ALA A 40 1.61 -5.41 -16.96
C ALA A 40 2.07 -4.20 -16.14
N ARG A 41 2.76 -3.24 -16.78
CA ARG A 41 3.16 -1.97 -16.16
C ARG A 41 1.96 -1.15 -15.69
N ARG A 42 0.92 -1.01 -16.52
CA ARG A 42 -0.33 -0.33 -16.12
C ARG A 42 -1.00 -1.01 -14.92
N ARG A 43 -1.07 -2.35 -14.89
CA ARG A 43 -1.60 -3.08 -13.73
C ARG A 43 -0.76 -2.87 -12.47
N ALA A 44 0.56 -2.91 -12.58
CA ALA A 44 1.48 -2.70 -11.46
C ALA A 44 1.36 -1.28 -10.88
N SER A 45 1.29 -0.27 -11.75
CA SER A 45 1.07 1.13 -11.37
C SER A 45 -0.29 1.33 -10.68
N HIS A 46 -1.38 0.83 -11.25
CA HIS A 46 -2.71 0.91 -10.62
C HIS A 46 -2.77 0.17 -9.28
N SER A 47 -2.15 -1.01 -9.19
CA SER A 47 -2.09 -1.78 -7.93
C SER A 47 -1.33 -1.01 -6.85
N LEU A 48 -0.23 -0.34 -7.22
CA LEU A 48 0.53 0.48 -6.28
C LEU A 48 -0.29 1.68 -5.79
N LEU A 49 -0.96 2.40 -6.68
CA LEU A 49 -1.79 3.55 -6.31
C LEU A 49 -2.95 3.14 -5.39
N LEU A 50 -3.67 2.07 -5.75
CA LEU A 50 -4.76 1.54 -4.94
C LEU A 50 -4.26 1.04 -3.59
N GLY A 51 -3.17 0.27 -3.55
CA GLY A 51 -2.58 -0.23 -2.32
C GLY A 51 -2.05 0.88 -1.41
N SER A 52 -1.41 1.89 -2.00
CA SER A 52 -0.88 3.07 -1.30
C SER A 52 -1.96 3.94 -0.67
N THR A 53 -3.18 3.88 -1.21
CA THR A 53 -4.34 4.59 -0.67
C THR A 53 -5.10 3.72 0.33
N ALA A 54 -5.38 2.46 -0.03
CA ALA A 54 -6.14 1.52 0.78
C ALA A 54 -5.47 1.25 2.14
N LEU A 55 -4.16 1.06 2.17
CA LEU A 55 -3.45 0.70 3.40
C LEU A 55 -3.56 1.78 4.49
N PRO A 56 -3.15 3.04 4.27
CA PRO A 56 -3.31 4.10 5.27
C PRO A 56 -4.78 4.39 5.57
N LEU A 57 -5.67 4.29 4.58
CA LEU A 57 -7.12 4.41 4.82
C LEU A 57 -7.64 3.31 5.75
N GLY A 58 -7.14 2.08 5.65
CA GLY A 58 -7.55 1.00 6.55
C GLY A 58 -7.22 1.28 8.00
N PHE A 59 -6.03 1.83 8.26
CA PHE A 59 -5.66 2.27 9.61
C PHE A 59 -6.47 3.49 10.07
N LEU A 60 -6.70 4.47 9.18
CA LEU A 60 -7.51 5.65 9.50
C LEU A 60 -8.95 5.25 9.89
N LEU A 61 -9.60 4.47 9.03
CA LEU A 61 -10.97 3.98 9.22
C LEU A 61 -11.07 3.03 10.42
N GLY A 62 -10.03 2.21 10.65
CA GLY A 62 -9.92 1.35 11.83
C GLY A 62 -10.02 2.11 13.17
N GLY A 63 -9.64 3.39 13.19
CA GLY A 63 -9.74 4.27 14.36
C GLY A 63 -11.08 5.03 14.49
N ILE A 64 -12.02 4.85 13.56
CA ILE A 64 -13.34 5.51 13.56
C ILE A 64 -14.41 4.49 14.01
N ALA A 65 -15.32 4.90 14.90
CA ALA A 65 -16.46 4.10 15.35
C ALA A 65 -16.06 2.66 15.78
N HIS A 66 -14.96 2.55 16.53
CA HIS A 66 -14.37 1.28 16.91
C HIS A 66 -14.93 0.79 18.27
N PRO A 67 -15.20 -0.51 18.45
CA PRO A 67 -15.58 -1.08 19.75
C PRO A 67 -14.48 -0.90 20.81
N GLU A 68 -14.80 -1.12 22.09
CA GLU A 68 -13.79 -1.04 23.15
C GLU A 68 -12.68 -2.08 22.95
N GLY A 69 -11.45 -1.59 22.72
CA GLY A 69 -10.25 -2.43 22.64
C GLY A 69 -9.89 -2.92 21.22
N ASP A 70 -10.84 -2.94 20.29
CA ASP A 70 -10.64 -3.46 18.93
C ASP A 70 -10.78 -2.38 17.86
N PRO A 71 -10.05 -2.49 16.73
CA PRO A 71 -10.23 -1.61 15.58
C PRO A 71 -11.58 -1.87 14.88
N SER A 72 -12.10 -0.86 14.19
CA SER A 72 -13.30 -1.00 13.37
C SER A 72 -13.05 -1.90 12.15
N LEU A 73 -14.13 -2.31 11.47
CA LEU A 73 -14.08 -3.10 10.23
C LEU A 73 -13.23 -2.45 9.13
N GLY A 74 -13.02 -1.12 9.17
CA GLY A 74 -12.13 -0.43 8.23
C GLY A 74 -10.71 -0.99 8.19
N ILE A 75 -10.25 -1.61 9.29
CA ILE A 75 -8.91 -2.20 9.38
C ILE A 75 -8.64 -3.28 8.34
N PHE A 76 -9.66 -3.99 7.85
CA PHE A 76 -9.50 -5.03 6.82
C PHE A 76 -9.07 -4.47 5.45
N LEU A 77 -9.20 -3.17 5.23
CA LEU A 77 -8.64 -2.52 4.04
C LEU A 77 -7.10 -2.48 4.08
N ALA A 78 -6.49 -2.47 5.27
CA ALA A 78 -5.04 -2.44 5.43
C ALA A 78 -4.32 -3.66 4.82
N PRO A 79 -4.68 -4.92 5.15
CA PRO A 79 -4.05 -6.09 4.54
C PRO A 79 -4.34 -6.16 3.03
N LEU A 80 -5.52 -5.75 2.56
CA LEU A 80 -5.80 -5.69 1.12
C LEU A 80 -4.87 -4.71 0.41
N GLY A 81 -4.67 -3.51 0.99
CA GLY A 81 -3.72 -2.53 0.46
C GLY A 81 -2.28 -3.05 0.46
N ALA A 82 -1.86 -3.74 1.54
CA ALA A 82 -0.54 -4.35 1.64
C ALA A 82 -0.29 -5.40 0.55
N LEU A 83 -1.29 -6.26 0.26
CA LEU A 83 -1.18 -7.27 -0.80
C LEU A 83 -1.00 -6.64 -2.18
N LEU A 84 -1.69 -5.53 -2.47
CA LEU A 84 -1.52 -4.80 -3.73
C LEU A 84 -0.13 -4.18 -3.88
N VAL A 85 0.41 -3.59 -2.81
CA VAL A 85 1.78 -3.05 -2.80
C VAL A 85 2.81 -4.17 -2.99
N LEU A 86 2.65 -5.28 -2.26
CA LEU A 86 3.53 -6.45 -2.37
C LEU A 86 3.49 -7.04 -3.78
N TYR A 87 2.32 -7.13 -4.39
CA TYR A 87 2.17 -7.57 -5.78
C TYR A 87 2.99 -6.70 -6.74
N THR A 88 2.89 -5.37 -6.64
CA THR A 88 3.66 -4.46 -7.50
C THR A 88 5.17 -4.67 -7.32
N VAL A 89 5.64 -4.69 -6.07
CA VAL A 89 7.07 -4.85 -5.76
C VAL A 89 7.58 -6.20 -6.28
N ALA A 90 6.83 -7.28 -6.06
CA ALA A 90 7.19 -8.61 -6.53
C ALA A 90 7.24 -8.68 -8.06
N ALA A 91 6.22 -8.16 -8.75
CA ALA A 91 6.17 -8.15 -10.22
C ALA A 91 7.34 -7.35 -10.83
N GLN A 92 7.62 -6.17 -10.29
CA GLN A 92 8.70 -5.30 -10.77
C GLN A 92 10.09 -5.90 -10.48
N THR A 93 10.30 -6.45 -9.28
CA THR A 93 11.57 -7.09 -8.89
C THR A 93 11.84 -8.31 -9.76
N TYR A 94 10.81 -9.15 -9.95
CA TYR A 94 10.91 -10.35 -10.76
C TYR A 94 11.25 -10.03 -12.22
N ALA A 95 10.61 -9.00 -12.78
CA ALA A 95 10.90 -8.53 -14.13
C ALA A 95 12.34 -7.98 -14.25
N ALA A 96 12.81 -7.23 -13.24
CA ALA A 96 14.17 -6.73 -13.21
C ALA A 96 15.22 -7.86 -13.15
N TRP A 97 14.94 -8.94 -12.42
CA TRP A 97 15.84 -10.09 -12.30
C TRP A 97 15.91 -10.97 -13.54
N ARG A 98 14.80 -11.13 -14.27
CA ARG A 98 14.78 -11.98 -15.48
C ARG A 98 15.54 -11.40 -16.67
N GLY A 99 15.95 -10.13 -16.61
CA GLY A 99 16.51 -9.42 -17.77
C GLY A 99 15.44 -9.08 -18.81
N PRO A 100 15.74 -8.18 -19.76
CA PRO A 100 14.81 -7.86 -20.85
C PRO A 100 14.53 -9.12 -21.68
N ALA A 101 13.25 -9.37 -21.96
CA ALA A 101 12.80 -10.38 -22.90
C ALA A 101 13.17 -10.00 -24.34
#